data_AF-L7JYA0-F1
#
_entry.id   AF-L7JYA0-F1
#
_cell.length_a   1.000
_cell.length_b   1.000
_cell.length_c   1.000
_cell.angle_alpha   90.00
_cell.angle_beta   90.00
_cell.angle_gamma   90.00
#
_symmetry.space_group_name_H-M   'P 1'
#
loop_
_entity.id
_entity.type
_entity.pdbx_description
1 polymer ?
#
loop_
_entity_poly.entity_id
_entity_poly.type
_entity_poly.pdbx_seq_one_letter_code
_entity_poly.pdbx_strand_id
1 'polypeptide(L)'
;MDADEQLKQRIADEEEIQNINYTFNDNKHIIHFAALYNNMDLIKKCLSSGVGVDVKGGKYQSTPLYFAVYNKNHSTMLLLLENGANPNYVNLSKNSLQKICICRGDILSFLLLDIYNVEKHLRSRENDKSLKLAVKLRQAQFVNYLKKRNEISYKLVLFFAVIHFISFIYDADSYIIVMLFVSYHNLLIYIKFMFYLNIYYSILFSIELVEYNLACVILLIPYYIAFYRLTRSKTGTKTGDKTEKIKIVREAIRKRKFNEKEFCAICLRYKNTDTKHCNNCNVCVDGFDHHCPCLDNCVCAKMSALFYFYLLYSITLCFVRIVLENSLNTRFNLLVVFFVVVLLFRVYVNLRFLVYRERKRDQ
;
A
#
# COMPACT_ATOMS: atom_id res chain seq x y z
N MET A 1 20.91 28.69 -37.38
CA MET A 1 20.45 28.20 -36.06
C MET A 1 20.78 29.29 -35.07
N ASP A 2 19.80 29.77 -34.29
CA ASP A 2 19.99 30.83 -33.29
C ASP A 2 21.10 30.45 -32.30
N ALA A 3 21.85 31.43 -31.78
CA ALA A 3 22.96 31.19 -30.85
C ALA A 3 22.49 30.45 -29.58
N ASP A 4 21.27 30.75 -29.12
CA ASP A 4 20.59 30.04 -28.02
C ASP A 4 20.36 28.56 -28.34
N GLU A 5 19.95 28.24 -29.58
CA GLU A 5 19.70 26.86 -29.99
C GLU A 5 21.00 26.07 -30.15
N GLN A 6 22.06 26.70 -30.66
CA GLN A 6 23.40 26.10 -30.66
C GLN A 6 23.86 25.76 -29.24
N LEU A 7 23.70 26.68 -28.29
CA LEU A 7 24.11 26.41 -26.91
C LEU A 7 23.27 25.31 -26.26
N LYS A 8 21.96 25.25 -26.50
CA LYS A 8 21.10 24.15 -26.01
C LYS A 8 21.55 22.79 -26.54
N GLN A 9 21.91 22.73 -27.83
CA GLN A 9 22.41 21.51 -28.45
C GLN A 9 23.72 21.06 -27.79
N ARG A 10 24.66 21.98 -27.57
CA ARG A 10 25.91 21.71 -26.85
C ARG A 10 25.70 21.21 -25.42
N ILE A 11 24.70 21.75 -24.70
CA ILE A 11 24.32 21.26 -23.36
C ILE A 11 23.80 19.81 -23.44
N ALA A 12 22.98 19.52 -24.46
CA ALA A 12 22.41 18.20 -24.68
C ALA A 12 23.47 17.16 -25.09
N ASP A 13 24.48 17.58 -25.86
CA ASP A 13 25.60 16.76 -26.30
C ASP A 13 26.71 16.63 -25.24
N GLU A 14 26.47 17.16 -24.02
CA GLU A 14 27.41 17.14 -22.89
C GLU A 14 28.78 17.78 -23.18
N GLU A 15 28.82 18.73 -24.11
CA GLU A 15 30.04 19.47 -24.43
C GLU A 15 30.49 20.39 -23.29
N GLU A 16 31.78 20.77 -23.33
CA GLU A 16 32.33 21.73 -22.37
C GLU A 16 31.78 23.14 -22.60
N ILE A 17 31.25 23.73 -21.52
CA ILE A 17 30.68 25.09 -21.52
C ILE A 17 31.50 25.97 -20.58
N GLN A 18 32.11 27.00 -21.15
CA GLN A 18 32.96 27.95 -20.41
C GLN A 18 32.15 28.96 -19.60
N ASN A 19 31.07 29.52 -20.18
CA ASN A 19 30.25 30.52 -19.50
C ASN A 19 29.06 29.87 -18.77
N ILE A 20 29.24 29.52 -17.50
CA ILE A 20 28.25 28.81 -16.67
C ILE A 20 27.09 29.72 -16.22
N ASN A 21 27.31 31.04 -16.17
CA ASN A 21 26.33 32.03 -15.70
C ASN A 21 25.44 32.61 -16.82
N TYR A 22 25.46 32.01 -18.01
CA TYR A 22 24.66 32.45 -19.13
C TYR A 22 23.15 32.34 -18.84
N THR A 23 22.42 33.39 -19.24
CA THR A 23 20.97 33.48 -19.19
C THR A 23 20.41 33.64 -20.60
N PHE A 24 19.41 32.82 -20.91
CA PHE A 24 18.68 32.83 -22.17
C PHE A 24 17.60 33.92 -22.15
N ASN A 25 17.04 34.23 -23.33
CA ASN A 25 16.09 35.32 -23.56
C ASN A 25 14.84 35.32 -22.64
N ASP A 26 14.46 34.19 -22.05
CA ASP A 26 13.33 34.08 -21.13
C ASP A 26 13.75 33.95 -19.65
N ASN A 27 14.94 34.43 -19.29
CA ASN A 27 15.55 34.32 -17.97
C ASN A 27 15.80 32.88 -17.52
N LYS A 28 15.76 31.88 -18.41
CA LYS A 28 16.30 30.56 -18.09
C LYS A 28 17.81 30.67 -17.95
N HIS A 29 18.35 30.19 -16.85
CA HIS A 29 19.77 29.88 -16.70
C HIS A 29 20.15 28.54 -17.35
N ILE A 30 21.43 28.36 -17.69
CA ILE A 30 22.00 27.10 -18.19
C ILE A 30 21.56 25.89 -17.36
N ILE A 31 21.53 26.01 -16.02
CA ILE A 31 21.17 24.92 -15.12
C ILE A 31 19.76 24.35 -15.38
N HIS A 32 18.82 25.13 -15.95
CA HIS A 32 17.50 24.62 -16.36
C HIS A 32 17.59 23.65 -17.53
N PHE A 33 18.42 23.96 -18.52
CA PHE A 33 18.65 23.10 -19.68
C PHE A 33 19.52 21.90 -19.31
N ALA A 34 20.53 22.09 -18.46
CA ALA A 34 21.29 20.98 -17.88
C ALA A 34 20.34 19.98 -17.19
N ALA A 35 19.36 20.49 -16.43
CA ALA A 35 18.35 19.67 -15.79
C ALA A 35 17.39 18.99 -16.76
N LEU A 36 17.00 19.69 -17.83
CA LEU A 36 16.15 19.15 -18.90
C LEU A 36 16.83 18.03 -19.68
N TYR A 37 18.14 18.14 -19.94
CA TYR A 37 18.91 17.18 -20.75
C TYR A 37 19.64 16.11 -19.94
N ASN A 38 19.43 16.07 -18.61
CA ASN A 38 20.09 15.12 -17.71
C ASN A 38 21.62 15.28 -17.62
N ASN A 39 22.16 16.46 -17.94
CA ASN A 39 23.59 16.76 -17.88
C ASN A 39 24.04 17.04 -16.43
N MET A 40 24.43 15.97 -15.74
CA MET A 40 24.74 15.98 -14.31
C MET A 40 25.98 16.81 -13.97
N ASP A 41 27.00 16.74 -14.83
CA ASP A 41 28.28 17.39 -14.55
C ASP A 41 28.19 18.90 -14.71
N LEU A 42 27.40 19.37 -15.68
CA LEU A 42 27.09 20.79 -15.81
C LEU A 42 26.28 21.31 -14.61
N ILE A 43 25.34 20.53 -14.06
CA ILE A 43 24.65 20.93 -12.82
C ILE A 43 25.64 21.06 -11.66
N LYS A 44 26.51 20.07 -11.46
CA LYS A 44 27.53 20.15 -10.38
C LYS A 44 28.39 21.40 -10.54
N LYS A 45 28.85 21.68 -11.76
CA LYS A 45 29.62 22.90 -12.08
C LYS A 45 28.81 24.16 -11.72
N CYS A 46 27.56 24.29 -12.19
CA CYS A 46 26.69 25.43 -11.88
C CYS A 46 26.54 25.65 -10.36
N LEU A 47 26.24 24.59 -9.61
CA LEU A 47 26.05 24.68 -8.16
C LEU A 47 27.35 25.05 -7.44
N SER A 48 28.50 24.50 -7.86
CA SER A 48 29.81 24.86 -7.31
C SER A 48 30.21 26.31 -7.60
N SER A 49 29.74 26.89 -8.70
CA SER A 49 29.93 28.30 -9.05
C SER A 49 28.97 29.25 -8.31
N GLY A 50 28.13 28.74 -7.40
CA GLY A 50 27.22 29.55 -6.60
C GLY A 50 25.86 29.86 -7.24
N VAL A 51 25.52 29.21 -8.36
CA VAL A 51 24.18 29.33 -8.94
C VAL A 51 23.16 28.71 -7.98
N GLY A 52 22.12 29.47 -7.62
CA GLY A 52 21.08 29.00 -6.71
C GLY A 52 20.33 27.78 -7.26
N VAL A 53 20.15 26.74 -6.43
CA VAL A 53 19.51 25.47 -6.81
C VAL A 53 18.05 25.63 -7.27
N ASP A 54 17.34 26.62 -6.71
CA ASP A 54 15.95 26.97 -7.02
C ASP A 54 15.84 28.27 -7.83
N VAL A 55 16.87 28.58 -8.63
CA VAL A 55 16.79 29.68 -9.60
C VAL A 55 15.54 29.52 -10.47
N LYS A 56 14.87 30.62 -10.80
CA LYS A 56 13.61 30.58 -11.55
C LYS A 56 13.83 31.13 -12.94
N GLY A 57 13.27 30.46 -13.93
CA GLY A 57 13.41 30.89 -15.32
C GLY A 57 12.21 30.51 -16.20
N GLY A 58 12.16 31.15 -17.36
CA GLY A 58 11.12 30.96 -18.36
C GLY A 58 9.79 31.64 -18.02
N LYS A 59 8.86 31.57 -18.98
CA LYS A 59 7.51 32.15 -18.88
C LYS A 59 6.76 31.82 -17.58
N TYR A 60 7.00 30.64 -17.01
CA TYR A 60 6.30 30.16 -15.82
C TYR A 60 7.11 30.26 -14.53
N GLN A 61 8.32 30.84 -14.58
CA GLN A 61 9.25 30.90 -13.45
C GLN A 61 9.50 29.50 -12.88
N SER A 62 9.81 28.52 -13.72
CA SER A 62 10.05 27.14 -13.28
C SER A 62 11.48 26.97 -12.75
N THR A 63 11.67 26.11 -11.75
CA THR A 63 13.00 25.78 -11.17
C THR A 63 13.71 24.68 -11.97
N PRO A 64 15.04 24.49 -11.85
CA PRO A 64 15.75 23.36 -12.47
C PRO A 64 15.10 22.00 -12.12
N LEU A 65 14.64 21.84 -10.87
CA LEU A 65 13.93 20.62 -10.44
C LEU A 65 12.65 20.38 -11.25
N TYR A 66 11.92 21.42 -11.63
CA TYR A 66 10.76 21.31 -12.52
C TYR A 66 11.12 20.73 -13.88
N PHE A 67 12.21 21.18 -14.50
CA PHE A 67 12.66 20.68 -15.80
C PHE A 67 13.11 19.22 -15.72
N ALA A 68 13.81 18.84 -14.65
CA ALA A 68 14.19 17.45 -14.39
C ALA A 68 12.95 16.54 -14.24
N VAL A 69 11.94 16.96 -13.46
CA VAL A 69 10.67 16.23 -13.30
C VAL A 69 9.91 16.14 -14.63
N TYR A 70 9.89 17.21 -15.42
CA TYR A 70 9.22 17.24 -16.71
C TYR A 70 9.81 16.22 -17.69
N ASN A 71 11.14 16.06 -17.73
CA ASN A 71 11.79 15.08 -18.60
C ASN A 71 12.02 13.70 -17.96
N LYS A 72 11.54 13.45 -16.74
CA LYS A 72 11.74 12.19 -16.01
C LYS A 72 13.22 11.88 -15.75
N ASN A 73 14.03 12.92 -15.57
CA ASN A 73 15.47 12.80 -15.32
C ASN A 73 15.71 12.53 -13.83
N HIS A 74 15.49 11.29 -13.38
CA HIS A 74 15.55 10.93 -11.96
C HIS A 74 16.92 11.17 -11.33
N SER A 75 18.00 10.97 -12.08
CA SER A 75 19.38 11.22 -11.61
C SER A 75 19.59 12.69 -11.29
N THR A 76 19.24 13.58 -12.23
CA THR A 76 19.29 15.03 -12.04
C THR A 76 18.39 15.49 -10.92
N MET A 77 17.19 14.92 -10.85
CA MET A 77 16.24 15.22 -9.79
C MET A 77 16.83 14.88 -8.41
N LEU A 78 17.47 13.71 -8.26
CA LEU A 78 18.12 13.30 -7.03
C LEU A 78 19.26 14.26 -6.64
N LEU A 79 20.13 14.62 -7.59
CA LEU A 79 21.23 15.57 -7.35
C LEU A 79 20.72 16.94 -6.89
N LEU A 80 19.70 17.48 -7.55
CA LEU A 80 19.11 18.77 -7.18
C LEU A 80 18.48 18.71 -5.77
N LEU A 81 17.75 17.64 -5.44
CA LEU A 81 17.16 17.45 -4.12
C LEU A 81 18.21 17.26 -3.01
N GLU A 82 19.31 16.57 -3.29
CA GLU A 82 20.45 16.45 -2.38
C GLU A 82 21.15 17.80 -2.12
N ASN A 83 21.10 18.72 -3.09
CA ASN A 83 21.59 20.09 -2.98
C ASN A 83 20.53 21.08 -2.47
N GLY A 84 19.41 20.59 -1.91
CA GLY A 84 18.42 21.43 -1.22
C GLY A 84 17.34 22.05 -2.10
N ALA A 85 17.14 21.57 -3.32
CA ALA A 85 16.01 22.01 -4.16
C ALA A 85 14.65 21.79 -3.47
N ASN A 86 13.74 22.75 -3.58
CA ASN A 86 12.43 22.69 -2.94
C ASN A 86 11.48 21.66 -3.64
N PRO A 87 11.12 20.54 -2.99
CA PRO A 87 10.25 19.51 -3.59
C PRO A 87 8.77 19.94 -3.70
N ASN A 88 8.37 21.02 -3.02
CA ASN A 88 7.00 21.53 -2.98
C ASN A 88 6.78 22.74 -3.90
N TYR A 89 7.72 22.99 -4.82
CA TYR A 89 7.62 24.15 -5.71
C TYR A 89 6.35 24.13 -6.56
N VAL A 90 5.72 25.31 -6.67
CA VAL A 90 4.57 25.58 -7.53
C VAL A 90 4.92 26.76 -8.42
N ASN A 91 4.83 26.55 -9.74
CA ASN A 91 5.15 27.59 -10.71
C ASN A 91 4.00 28.60 -10.90
N LEU A 92 4.20 29.63 -11.72
CA LEU A 92 3.16 30.67 -11.98
C LEU A 92 1.86 30.12 -12.58
N SER A 93 1.92 28.98 -13.28
CA SER A 93 0.74 28.28 -13.80
C SER A 93 0.00 27.46 -12.75
N LYS A 94 0.37 27.58 -11.46
CA LYS A 94 -0.17 26.77 -10.35
C LYS A 94 0.04 25.26 -10.54
N ASN A 95 1.09 24.87 -11.27
CA ASN A 95 1.49 23.47 -11.40
C ASN A 95 2.51 23.13 -10.32
N SER A 96 2.13 22.24 -9.39
CA SER A 96 3.08 21.63 -8.46
C SER A 96 3.88 20.52 -9.16
N LEU A 97 5.07 20.23 -8.64
CA LEU A 97 5.91 19.14 -9.14
C LEU A 97 5.18 17.78 -9.09
N GLN A 98 4.45 17.52 -7.99
CA GLN A 98 3.63 16.32 -7.83
C GLN A 98 2.56 16.17 -8.92
N LYS A 99 1.88 17.26 -9.29
CA LYS A 99 0.88 17.25 -10.36
C LYS A 99 1.49 16.78 -11.69
N ILE A 100 2.70 17.23 -12.01
CA ILE A 100 3.41 16.86 -13.24
C ILE A 100 3.76 15.38 -13.24
N CYS A 101 4.26 14.84 -12.12
CA CYS A 101 4.54 13.42 -11.98
C CYS A 101 3.29 12.57 -12.30
N ILE A 102 2.13 12.94 -11.76
CA ILE A 102 0.86 12.25 -12.01
C ILE A 102 0.45 12.37 -13.48
N CYS A 103 0.52 13.57 -14.06
CA CYS A 103 0.20 13.80 -15.47
C CYS A 103 1.07 12.97 -16.42
N ARG A 104 2.35 12.76 -16.06
CA ARG A 104 3.30 12.00 -16.88
C ARG A 104 3.38 10.52 -16.52
N GLY A 105 2.64 10.06 -15.51
CA GLY A 105 2.71 8.69 -15.01
C GLY A 105 4.09 8.32 -14.43
N ASP A 106 4.83 9.28 -13.89
CA ASP A 106 6.16 9.06 -13.33
C ASP A 106 6.13 8.95 -11.80
N ILE A 107 5.84 7.74 -11.33
CA ILE A 107 5.77 7.46 -9.90
C ILE A 107 7.14 7.60 -9.23
N LEU A 108 8.25 7.40 -9.94
CA LEU A 108 9.58 7.43 -9.33
C LEU A 108 9.97 8.85 -8.94
N SER A 109 9.73 9.82 -9.84
CA SER A 109 9.82 11.23 -9.50
C SER A 109 8.86 11.60 -8.37
N PHE A 110 7.63 11.09 -8.37
CA PHE A 110 6.71 11.35 -7.25
C PHE A 110 7.25 10.85 -5.91
N LEU A 111 7.80 9.63 -5.86
CA LEU A 111 8.38 9.04 -4.66
C LEU A 111 9.59 9.82 -4.16
N LEU A 112 10.47 10.26 -5.06
CA LEU A 112 11.61 11.11 -4.72
C LEU A 112 11.15 12.42 -4.05
N LEU A 113 10.15 13.10 -4.64
CA LEU A 113 9.58 14.30 -4.03
C LEU A 113 9.03 14.00 -2.63
N ASP A 114 8.26 12.91 -2.46
CA ASP A 114 7.68 12.57 -1.14
C ASP A 114 8.74 12.21 -0.09
N ILE A 115 9.86 11.56 -0.48
CA ILE A 115 10.97 11.23 0.43
C ILE A 115 11.67 12.49 0.92
N TYR A 116 11.87 13.47 0.04
CA TYR A 116 12.57 14.73 0.37
C TYR A 116 11.64 15.80 0.95
N ASN A 117 10.32 15.63 0.84
CA ASN A 117 9.35 16.54 1.44
C ASN A 117 9.35 16.43 2.98
N VAL A 118 9.74 17.53 3.64
CA VAL A 118 9.90 17.61 5.10
C VAL A 118 8.55 17.82 5.81
N GLU A 119 7.53 18.36 5.12
CA GLU A 119 6.24 18.73 5.72
C GLU A 119 5.19 17.62 5.61
N LYS A 120 5.32 16.56 6.43
CA LYS A 120 4.35 15.45 6.46
C LYS A 120 2.94 15.87 6.94
N HIS A 121 2.79 17.02 7.59
CA HIS A 121 1.59 17.41 8.34
C HIS A 121 0.51 18.15 7.50
N LEU A 122 0.82 18.67 6.31
CA LEU A 122 -0.13 19.40 5.45
C LEU A 122 -0.84 18.52 4.39
N ARG A 123 -0.65 17.20 4.47
CA ARG A 123 -0.97 16.21 3.43
C ARG A 123 -2.44 16.11 2.99
N SER A 124 -3.42 16.56 3.77
CA SER A 124 -4.80 16.11 3.53
C SER A 124 -5.38 16.66 2.21
N ARG A 125 -5.28 17.97 1.95
CA ARG A 125 -5.95 18.63 0.83
C ARG A 125 -5.23 18.45 -0.50
N GLU A 126 -3.89 18.45 -0.51
CA GLU A 126 -3.11 18.23 -1.72
C GLU A 126 -3.17 16.77 -2.17
N ASN A 127 -3.06 15.80 -1.24
CA ASN A 127 -3.23 14.39 -1.58
C ASN A 127 -4.62 14.10 -2.15
N ASP A 128 -5.69 14.74 -1.66
CA ASP A 128 -7.03 14.53 -2.19
C ASP A 128 -7.17 15.07 -3.63
N LYS A 129 -6.54 16.21 -3.94
CA LYS A 129 -6.46 16.73 -5.31
C LYS A 129 -5.66 15.80 -6.22
N SER A 130 -4.49 15.36 -5.76
CA SER A 130 -3.61 14.41 -6.46
C SER A 130 -4.30 13.08 -6.72
N LEU A 131 -5.06 12.57 -5.74
CA LEU A 131 -5.86 11.34 -5.89
C LEU A 131 -6.96 11.50 -6.92
N LYS A 132 -7.75 12.59 -6.86
CA LYS A 132 -8.78 12.89 -7.86
C LYS A 132 -8.19 12.97 -9.27
N LEU A 133 -7.04 13.60 -9.41
CA LEU A 133 -6.33 13.70 -10.69
C LEU A 133 -5.84 12.33 -11.18
N ALA A 134 -5.24 11.53 -10.30
CA ALA A 134 -4.77 10.19 -10.63
C ALA A 134 -5.91 9.27 -11.09
N VAL A 135 -7.07 9.35 -10.42
CA VAL A 135 -8.29 8.62 -10.84
C VAL A 135 -8.76 9.08 -12.21
N LYS A 136 -8.88 10.41 -12.43
CA LYS A 136 -9.28 10.98 -13.72
C LYS A 136 -8.37 10.53 -14.87
N LEU A 137 -7.07 10.45 -14.61
CA LEU A 137 -6.05 10.04 -15.58
C LEU A 137 -5.82 8.52 -15.63
N ARG A 138 -6.59 7.72 -14.86
CA ARG A 138 -6.46 6.25 -14.78
C ARG A 138 -5.07 5.75 -14.39
N GLN A 139 -4.36 6.53 -13.57
CA GLN A 139 -3.02 6.23 -13.08
C GLN A 139 -3.07 5.29 -11.87
N ALA A 140 -3.22 3.98 -12.11
CA ALA A 140 -3.46 2.98 -11.06
C ALA A 140 -2.41 2.97 -9.93
N GLN A 141 -1.12 3.11 -10.28
CA GLN A 141 -0.03 3.16 -9.29
C GLN A 141 -0.20 4.33 -8.31
N PHE A 142 -0.51 5.51 -8.83
CA PHE A 142 -0.72 6.71 -8.03
C PHE A 142 -1.98 6.61 -7.19
N VAL A 143 -3.06 6.05 -7.75
CA VAL A 143 -4.29 5.80 -6.98
C VAL A 143 -3.98 4.90 -5.79
N ASN A 144 -3.27 3.79 -6.00
CA ASN A 144 -2.91 2.88 -4.93
C ASN A 144 -1.98 3.51 -3.89
N TYR A 145 -1.06 4.38 -4.32
CA TYR A 145 -0.14 5.10 -3.43
C TYR A 145 -0.85 6.20 -2.60
N LEU A 146 -1.75 6.96 -3.21
CA LEU A 146 -2.39 8.14 -2.60
C LEU A 146 -3.66 7.82 -1.82
N LYS A 147 -4.28 6.66 -2.05
CA LYS A 147 -5.54 6.28 -1.40
C LYS A 147 -5.36 6.22 0.12
N LYS A 148 -6.00 7.17 0.83
CA LYS A 148 -6.14 7.12 2.29
C LYS A 148 -6.88 5.86 2.72
N ARG A 149 -6.48 5.29 3.84
CA ARG A 149 -7.22 4.15 4.43
C ARG A 149 -8.54 4.64 5.00
N ASN A 150 -9.56 3.80 4.89
CA ASN A 150 -10.70 3.89 5.79
C ASN A 150 -10.26 3.33 7.14
N GLU A 151 -9.80 4.21 8.03
CA GLU A 151 -9.64 3.85 9.44
C GLU A 151 -11.03 3.82 10.06
N ILE A 152 -11.57 2.61 10.24
CA ILE A 152 -12.80 2.40 11.00
C ILE A 152 -12.53 2.86 12.44
N SER A 153 -13.36 3.78 12.94
CA SER A 153 -13.30 4.22 14.32
C SER A 153 -13.47 3.02 15.25
N TYR A 154 -12.50 2.80 16.14
CA TYR A 154 -12.59 1.76 17.17
C TYR A 154 -13.84 1.94 18.04
N LYS A 155 -14.34 3.17 18.18
CA LYS A 155 -15.60 3.48 18.87
C LYS A 155 -16.81 2.83 18.19
N LEU A 156 -16.82 2.79 16.85
CA LEU A 156 -17.87 2.14 16.08
C LEU A 156 -17.83 0.62 16.26
N VAL A 157 -16.63 0.03 16.23
CA VAL A 157 -16.45 -1.41 16.50
C VAL A 157 -16.92 -1.75 17.92
N LEU A 158 -16.56 -0.94 18.91
CA LEU A 158 -16.96 -1.13 20.31
C LEU A 158 -18.48 -1.00 20.49
N PHE A 159 -19.11 -0.01 19.86
CA PHE A 159 -20.55 0.19 19.90
C PHE A 159 -21.32 -1.05 19.44
N PHE A 160 -20.93 -1.63 18.30
CA PHE A 160 -21.57 -2.86 17.81
C PHE A 160 -21.26 -4.08 18.66
N ALA A 161 -20.03 -4.19 19.18
CA ALA A 161 -19.68 -5.28 20.10
C ALA A 161 -20.57 -5.26 21.37
N VAL A 162 -20.90 -4.08 21.88
CA VAL A 162 -21.82 -3.91 23.04
C VAL A 162 -23.25 -4.32 22.68
N ILE A 163 -23.79 -3.85 21.54
CA ILE A 163 -25.15 -4.23 21.10
C ILE A 163 -25.27 -5.76 20.93
N HIS A 164 -24.27 -6.38 20.35
CA HIS A 164 -24.25 -7.83 20.12
C HIS A 164 -24.13 -8.62 21.43
N PHE A 165 -23.35 -8.13 22.41
CA PHE A 165 -23.25 -8.72 23.75
C PHE A 165 -24.58 -8.60 24.52
N ILE A 166 -25.27 -7.46 24.41
CA ILE A 166 -26.61 -7.26 24.98
C ILE A 166 -27.60 -8.25 24.37
N SER A 167 -27.61 -8.41 23.03
CA SER A 167 -28.49 -9.39 22.37
C SER A 167 -28.31 -10.81 22.87
N PHE A 168 -27.05 -11.20 23.15
CA PHE A 168 -26.71 -12.50 23.70
C PHE A 168 -27.30 -12.71 25.11
N ILE A 169 -27.24 -11.69 25.97
CA ILE A 169 -27.80 -11.75 27.33
C ILE A 169 -29.32 -11.93 27.29
N TYR A 170 -30.00 -11.26 26.36
CA TYR A 170 -31.47 -11.24 26.32
C TYR A 170 -32.08 -12.34 25.45
N ASP A 171 -31.29 -13.31 24.97
CA ASP A 171 -31.70 -14.34 24.02
C ASP A 171 -32.47 -13.77 22.80
N ALA A 172 -32.15 -12.53 22.45
CA ALA A 172 -32.67 -11.90 21.26
C ALA A 172 -31.90 -12.46 20.08
N ASP A 173 -32.65 -12.83 19.04
CA ASP A 173 -32.18 -13.34 17.75
C ASP A 173 -30.95 -12.56 17.22
N SER A 174 -29.75 -13.02 17.60
CA SER A 174 -28.47 -12.36 17.32
C SER A 174 -28.23 -12.20 15.82
N TYR A 175 -28.89 -13.02 15.01
CA TYR A 175 -28.89 -12.95 13.56
C TYR A 175 -29.53 -11.65 13.02
N ILE A 176 -30.54 -11.07 13.69
CA ILE A 176 -31.19 -9.83 13.24
C ILE A 176 -30.21 -8.65 13.34
N ILE A 177 -29.39 -8.60 14.39
CA ILE A 177 -28.37 -7.55 14.57
C ILE A 177 -27.23 -7.70 13.56
N VAL A 178 -26.80 -8.93 13.26
CA VAL A 178 -25.85 -9.21 12.18
C VAL A 178 -26.42 -8.78 10.82
N MET A 179 -27.70 -9.04 10.55
CA MET A 179 -28.37 -8.64 9.31
C MET A 179 -28.61 -7.12 9.19
N LEU A 180 -28.94 -6.44 10.30
CA LEU A 180 -29.04 -4.97 10.37
C LEU A 180 -27.67 -4.30 10.18
N PHE A 181 -26.60 -4.91 10.70
CA PHE A 181 -25.23 -4.44 10.49
C PHE A 181 -24.78 -4.60 9.02
N VAL A 182 -25.09 -5.74 8.40
CA VAL A 182 -24.78 -6.02 6.98
C VAL A 182 -25.55 -5.09 6.03
N SER A 183 -26.81 -4.77 6.36
CA SER A 183 -27.65 -3.89 5.52
C SER A 183 -27.34 -2.40 5.64
N TYR A 184 -26.79 -1.94 6.78
CA TYR A 184 -26.47 -0.52 7.01
C TYR A 184 -25.16 -0.04 6.34
N HIS A 185 -24.27 -0.93 5.90
CA HIS A 185 -22.90 -0.53 5.57
C HIS A 185 -22.32 -1.05 4.25
N ASN A 186 -22.04 -0.08 3.36
CA ASN A 186 -21.28 -0.22 2.12
C ASN A 186 -20.03 -1.10 2.32
N LEU A 187 -19.95 -2.17 1.52
CA LEU A 187 -18.94 -3.21 1.20
C LEU A 187 -17.46 -3.13 1.71
N LEU A 188 -17.01 -2.05 2.32
CA LEU A 188 -15.66 -1.82 2.85
C LEU A 188 -15.49 -2.22 4.34
N ILE A 189 -16.59 -2.53 5.03
CA ILE A 189 -16.60 -2.94 6.46
C ILE A 189 -16.43 -4.47 6.65
N TYR A 190 -16.39 -5.23 5.55
CA TYR A 190 -16.32 -6.69 5.54
C TYR A 190 -15.10 -7.28 6.26
N ILE A 191 -13.97 -6.55 6.34
CA ILE A 191 -12.71 -7.17 6.77
C ILE A 191 -12.58 -7.25 8.30
N LYS A 192 -12.73 -6.12 8.99
CA LYS A 192 -12.66 -6.10 10.46
C LYS A 192 -13.87 -6.76 11.11
N PHE A 193 -15.02 -6.72 10.45
CA PHE A 193 -16.21 -7.42 10.92
C PHE A 193 -16.05 -8.94 10.92
N MET A 194 -15.44 -9.51 9.87
CA MET A 194 -15.17 -10.95 9.83
C MET A 194 -14.20 -11.40 10.92
N PHE A 195 -13.22 -10.56 11.28
CA PHE A 195 -12.35 -10.83 12.42
C PHE A 195 -13.12 -10.84 13.75
N TYR A 196 -14.02 -9.87 13.95
CA TYR A 196 -14.88 -9.81 15.12
C TYR A 196 -15.80 -11.03 15.21
N LEU A 197 -16.48 -11.38 14.12
CA LEU A 197 -17.35 -12.56 14.07
C LEU A 197 -16.57 -13.82 14.41
N ASN A 198 -15.36 -13.98 13.87
CA ASN A 198 -14.53 -15.13 14.19
C ASN A 198 -14.24 -15.21 15.70
N ILE A 199 -13.76 -14.12 16.33
CA ILE A 199 -13.53 -14.08 17.79
C ILE A 199 -14.79 -14.41 18.58
N TYR A 200 -15.91 -13.78 18.23
CA TYR A 200 -17.18 -13.95 18.93
C TYR A 200 -17.65 -15.40 18.91
N TYR A 201 -17.68 -16.00 17.71
CA TYR A 201 -18.07 -17.38 17.51
C TYR A 201 -17.09 -18.36 18.15
N SER A 202 -15.78 -18.08 18.14
CA SER A 202 -14.79 -18.86 18.90
C SER A 202 -15.10 -18.90 20.39
N ILE A 203 -15.46 -17.75 20.99
CA ILE A 203 -15.76 -17.64 22.42
C ILE A 203 -17.06 -18.39 22.74
N LEU A 204 -18.13 -18.18 21.97
CA LEU A 204 -19.39 -18.89 22.18
C LEU A 204 -19.20 -20.41 22.13
N PHE A 205 -18.53 -20.90 21.08
CA PHE A 205 -18.22 -22.32 20.95
C PHE A 205 -17.39 -22.84 22.12
N SER A 206 -16.45 -22.03 22.62
CA SER A 206 -15.63 -22.40 23.77
C SER A 206 -16.46 -22.53 25.05
N ILE A 207 -17.42 -21.63 25.27
CA ILE A 207 -18.34 -21.68 26.42
C ILE A 207 -19.17 -22.96 26.34
N GLU A 208 -19.82 -23.22 25.21
CA GLU A 208 -20.65 -24.41 25.01
C GLU A 208 -19.86 -25.72 25.21
N LEU A 209 -18.61 -25.77 24.72
CA LEU A 209 -17.76 -26.95 24.87
C LEU A 209 -17.34 -27.18 26.32
N VAL A 210 -17.10 -26.11 27.08
CA VAL A 210 -16.73 -26.18 28.51
C VAL A 210 -17.94 -26.52 29.39
N GLU A 211 -19.12 -26.01 29.06
CA GLU A 211 -20.38 -26.37 29.73
C GLU A 211 -20.68 -27.87 29.59
N TYR A 212 -20.35 -28.46 28.45
CA TYR A 212 -20.47 -29.91 28.26
C TYR A 212 -19.50 -30.69 29.16
N ASN A 213 -18.21 -30.33 29.17
CA ASN A 213 -17.21 -30.94 30.04
C ASN A 213 -15.98 -30.03 30.22
N LEU A 214 -15.61 -29.75 31.48
CA LEU A 214 -14.44 -28.92 31.81
C LEU A 214 -13.12 -29.47 31.23
N ALA A 215 -12.98 -30.78 31.05
CA ALA A 215 -11.80 -31.39 30.45
C ALA A 215 -11.57 -30.95 28.99
N CYS A 216 -12.63 -30.50 28.29
CA CYS A 216 -12.53 -30.02 26.92
C CYS A 216 -11.73 -28.71 26.78
N VAL A 217 -11.42 -28.01 27.87
CA VAL A 217 -10.48 -26.87 27.87
C VAL A 217 -9.14 -27.26 27.24
N ILE A 218 -8.68 -28.50 27.44
CA ILE A 218 -7.41 -28.99 26.87
C ILE A 218 -7.44 -28.94 25.33
N LEU A 219 -8.60 -29.19 24.72
CA LEU A 219 -8.77 -29.11 23.26
C LEU A 219 -8.77 -27.66 22.76
N LEU A 220 -9.13 -26.68 23.59
CA LEU A 220 -9.13 -25.27 23.20
C LEU A 220 -7.72 -24.65 23.18
N ILE A 221 -6.77 -25.21 23.95
CA ILE A 221 -5.39 -24.70 24.04
C ILE A 221 -4.70 -24.61 22.66
N PRO A 222 -4.56 -25.69 21.88
CA PRO A 222 -3.90 -25.63 20.57
C PRO A 222 -4.65 -24.72 19.58
N TYR A 223 -5.98 -24.65 19.67
CA TYR A 223 -6.80 -23.74 18.87
C TYR A 223 -6.41 -22.27 19.11
N TYR A 224 -6.42 -21.83 20.37
CA TYR A 224 -6.13 -20.43 20.71
C TYR A 224 -4.66 -20.08 20.53
N ILE A 225 -3.73 -21.03 20.71
CA ILE A 225 -2.31 -20.82 20.36
C ILE A 225 -2.16 -20.57 18.86
N ALA A 226 -2.79 -21.39 18.02
CA ALA A 226 -2.73 -21.22 16.57
C ALA A 226 -3.39 -19.90 16.15
N PHE A 227 -4.58 -19.60 16.67
CA PHE A 227 -5.29 -18.34 16.42
C PHE A 227 -4.46 -17.11 16.81
N TYR A 228 -3.88 -17.11 18.01
CA TYR A 228 -3.03 -16.02 18.50
C TYR A 228 -1.81 -15.81 17.59
N ARG A 229 -1.11 -16.90 17.25
CA ARG A 229 0.07 -16.82 16.37
C ARG A 229 -0.32 -16.32 14.97
N LEU A 230 -1.43 -16.76 14.41
CA LEU A 230 -1.90 -16.33 13.09
C LEU A 230 -2.29 -14.85 13.06
N THR A 231 -2.91 -14.33 14.12
CA THR A 231 -3.35 -12.93 14.19
C THR A 231 -2.21 -11.96 14.52
N ARG A 232 -1.21 -12.39 15.29
CA ARG A 232 -0.11 -11.51 15.76
C ARG A 232 1.17 -11.58 14.93
N SER A 233 1.35 -12.62 14.12
CA SER A 233 2.57 -12.74 13.31
C SER A 233 2.70 -11.62 12.29
N LYS A 234 3.82 -10.87 12.36
CA LYS A 234 4.12 -9.84 11.36
C LYS A 234 4.53 -10.50 10.05
N THR A 235 3.75 -10.26 9.01
CA THR A 235 3.91 -10.89 7.70
C THR A 235 4.63 -10.03 6.67
N GLY A 236 4.87 -8.75 6.97
CA GLY A 236 5.56 -7.84 6.08
C GLY A 236 6.52 -6.90 6.77
N THR A 237 7.49 -6.43 6.01
CA THR A 237 8.47 -5.42 6.39
C THR A 237 8.12 -4.10 5.70
N LYS A 238 8.19 -3.00 6.45
CA LYS A 238 8.20 -1.65 5.87
C LYS A 238 9.67 -1.24 5.72
N THR A 239 9.99 -0.52 4.65
CA THR A 239 11.29 0.14 4.54
C THR A 239 11.49 1.14 5.66
N GLY A 240 12.71 1.20 6.16
CA GLY A 240 13.12 1.97 7.31
C GLY A 240 13.20 3.47 7.05
N ASP A 241 14.29 4.07 7.51
CA ASP A 241 14.50 5.51 7.58
C ASP A 241 14.60 6.18 6.18
N LYS A 242 14.77 7.50 6.16
CA LYS A 242 14.91 8.27 4.91
C LYS A 242 16.11 7.76 4.09
N THR A 243 17.21 7.42 4.74
CA THR A 243 18.47 6.98 4.12
C THR A 243 18.30 5.67 3.35
N GLU A 244 17.62 4.70 3.95
CA GLU A 244 17.33 3.42 3.30
C GLU A 244 16.44 3.60 2.06
N LYS A 245 15.43 4.47 2.15
CA LYS A 245 14.55 4.78 1.02
C LYS A 245 15.31 5.43 -0.14
N ILE A 246 16.21 6.37 0.15
CA ILE A 246 17.05 7.00 -0.87
C ILE A 246 17.96 5.96 -1.53
N LYS A 247 18.57 5.06 -0.75
CA LYS A 247 19.43 3.99 -1.28
C LYS A 247 18.67 3.11 -2.29
N ILE A 248 17.46 2.69 -1.94
CA ILE A 248 16.62 1.85 -2.79
C ILE A 248 16.22 2.59 -4.08
N VAL A 249 15.83 3.85 -3.96
CA VAL A 249 15.48 4.67 -5.12
C VAL A 249 16.70 4.89 -6.03
N ARG A 250 17.88 5.17 -5.48
CA ARG A 250 19.13 5.30 -6.24
C ARG A 250 19.44 4.02 -7.02
N GLU A 251 19.23 2.86 -6.40
CA GLU A 251 19.38 1.56 -7.09
C GLU A 251 18.36 1.41 -8.23
N ALA A 252 17.11 1.84 -8.02
CA ALA A 252 16.06 1.80 -9.04
C ALA A 252 16.39 2.68 -10.25
N ILE A 253 16.90 3.88 -10.01
CA ILE A 253 17.39 4.79 -11.05
C ILE A 253 18.52 4.12 -11.83
N ARG A 254 19.51 3.54 -11.12
CA ARG A 254 20.67 2.87 -11.74
C ARG A 254 20.26 1.70 -12.63
N LYS A 255 19.32 0.87 -12.17
CA LYS A 255 18.85 -0.30 -12.93
C LYS A 255 17.97 0.08 -14.13
N ARG A 256 17.47 1.33 -14.21
CA ARG A 256 16.51 1.81 -15.22
C ARG A 256 15.27 0.91 -15.38
N LYS A 257 14.98 0.11 -14.35
CA LYS A 257 13.86 -0.84 -14.32
C LYS A 257 12.97 -0.48 -13.16
N PHE A 258 11.86 0.16 -13.49
CA PHE A 258 10.78 0.45 -12.55
C PHE A 258 9.52 -0.27 -13.03
N ASN A 259 9.49 -1.59 -12.84
CA ASN A 259 8.32 -2.39 -13.15
C ASN A 259 7.51 -2.63 -11.87
N GLU A 260 6.19 -2.45 -11.91
CA GLU A 260 5.29 -2.77 -10.81
C GLU A 260 5.43 -4.22 -10.32
N LYS A 261 5.85 -5.14 -11.20
CA LYS A 261 6.07 -6.54 -10.83
C LYS A 261 7.29 -6.70 -9.91
N GLU A 262 8.33 -5.90 -10.11
CA GLU A 262 9.63 -6.04 -9.43
C GLU A 262 9.78 -5.03 -8.28
N PHE A 263 8.98 -3.97 -8.25
CA PHE A 263 9.08 -2.91 -7.27
C PHE A 263 7.72 -2.53 -6.68
N CYS A 264 7.69 -2.26 -5.37
CA CYS A 264 6.53 -1.71 -4.69
C CYS A 264 6.73 -0.23 -4.38
N ALA A 265 6.00 0.66 -5.04
CA ALA A 265 6.02 2.10 -4.75
C ALA A 265 5.52 2.45 -3.35
N ILE A 266 4.56 1.68 -2.81
CA ILE A 266 3.94 1.95 -1.51
C ILE A 266 4.89 1.59 -0.36
N CYS A 267 5.53 0.42 -0.45
CA CYS A 267 6.49 -0.05 0.55
C CYS A 267 7.93 0.32 0.24
N LEU A 268 8.19 0.99 -0.89
CA LEU A 268 9.52 1.38 -1.38
C LEU A 268 10.53 0.23 -1.34
N ARG A 269 10.17 -0.98 -1.79
CA ARG A 269 11.08 -2.13 -1.82
C ARG A 269 10.94 -2.95 -3.08
N TYR A 270 12.02 -3.65 -3.43
CA TYR A 270 11.98 -4.70 -4.44
C TYR A 270 11.18 -5.90 -3.95
N LYS A 271 10.50 -6.53 -4.91
CA LYS A 271 9.65 -7.72 -4.74
C LYS A 271 10.43 -8.93 -5.23
N ASN A 272 10.35 -10.02 -4.48
CA ASN A 272 10.72 -11.34 -5.01
C ASN A 272 9.57 -11.83 -5.90
N THR A 273 9.79 -12.95 -6.60
CA THR A 273 8.82 -13.54 -7.56
C THR A 273 7.43 -13.81 -6.97
N ASP A 274 7.37 -14.09 -5.67
CA ASP A 274 6.15 -14.44 -4.92
C ASP A 274 5.65 -13.30 -4.01
N THR A 275 6.32 -12.15 -4.02
CA THR A 275 6.01 -11.02 -3.13
C THR A 275 4.87 -10.19 -3.71
N LYS A 276 3.83 -9.94 -2.90
CA LYS A 276 2.73 -9.05 -3.28
C LYS A 276 2.45 -8.02 -2.18
N HIS A 277 2.02 -6.84 -2.60
CA HIS A 277 1.57 -5.82 -1.66
C HIS A 277 0.11 -6.10 -1.28
N CYS A 278 -0.15 -6.26 0.02
CA CYS A 278 -1.50 -6.34 0.54
C CYS A 278 -2.01 -4.93 0.80
N ASN A 279 -3.00 -4.46 0.04
CA ASN A 279 -3.59 -3.13 0.24
C ASN A 279 -4.28 -2.98 1.62
N ASN A 280 -4.74 -4.08 2.21
CA ASN A 280 -5.43 -4.08 3.50
C ASN A 280 -4.46 -3.87 4.67
N CYS A 281 -3.38 -4.66 4.71
CA CYS A 281 -2.33 -4.53 5.71
C CYS A 281 -1.33 -3.41 5.37
N ASN A 282 -1.29 -2.98 4.10
CA ASN A 282 -0.37 -2.00 3.51
C ASN A 282 1.10 -2.36 3.76
N VAL A 283 1.42 -3.63 3.50
CA VAL A 283 2.76 -4.19 3.60
C VAL A 283 2.96 -5.14 2.41
N CYS A 284 4.20 -5.21 1.93
CA CYS A 284 4.60 -6.30 1.06
C CYS A 284 4.78 -7.57 1.89
N VAL A 285 4.21 -8.66 1.40
CA VAL A 285 4.27 -9.97 2.03
C VAL A 285 4.95 -10.91 1.04
N ASP A 286 6.02 -11.54 1.47
CA ASP A 286 6.75 -12.54 0.70
C ASP A 286 5.98 -13.87 0.75
N GLY A 287 5.91 -14.60 -0.36
CA GLY A 287 5.04 -15.79 -0.47
C GLY A 287 3.57 -15.48 -0.22
N PHE A 288 3.08 -14.32 -0.68
CA PHE A 288 1.71 -13.87 -0.41
C PHE A 288 0.69 -14.81 -1.07
N ASP A 289 -0.17 -15.38 -0.25
CA ASP A 289 -1.34 -16.13 -0.67
C ASP A 289 -2.56 -15.20 -0.70
N HIS A 290 -3.00 -14.74 0.48
CA HIS A 290 -4.15 -13.85 0.60
C HIS A 290 -4.12 -13.03 1.90
N HIS A 291 -4.97 -12.03 1.97
CA HIS A 291 -5.37 -11.43 3.25
C HIS A 291 -6.60 -12.17 3.77
N CYS A 292 -6.56 -12.64 5.02
CA CYS A 292 -7.68 -13.33 5.65
C CYS A 292 -8.45 -12.35 6.55
N PRO A 293 -9.68 -11.95 6.16
CA PRO A 293 -10.54 -11.12 7.00
C PRO A 293 -10.79 -11.71 8.39
N CYS A 294 -10.95 -13.03 8.49
CA CYS A 294 -11.24 -13.71 9.76
C CYS A 294 -10.06 -13.71 10.75
N LEU A 295 -8.86 -13.35 10.30
CA LEU A 295 -7.65 -13.25 11.12
C LEU A 295 -7.10 -11.83 11.19
N ASP A 296 -7.72 -10.87 10.46
CA ASP A 296 -7.21 -9.52 10.20
C ASP A 296 -5.71 -9.49 9.85
N ASN A 297 -5.23 -10.52 9.14
CA ASN A 297 -3.82 -10.68 8.81
C ASN A 297 -3.61 -11.37 7.46
N CYS A 298 -2.45 -11.16 6.85
CA CYS A 298 -2.06 -11.89 5.66
C CYS A 298 -1.66 -13.33 6.00
N VAL A 299 -2.06 -14.25 5.14
CA VAL A 299 -1.53 -15.61 5.11
C VAL A 299 -0.48 -15.66 4.00
N CYS A 300 0.66 -16.26 4.33
CA CYS A 300 1.81 -16.38 3.45
C CYS A 300 2.42 -17.77 3.56
N ALA A 301 3.32 -18.12 2.63
CA ALA A 301 3.95 -19.44 2.57
C ALA A 301 4.49 -19.91 3.94
N LYS A 302 5.20 -19.04 4.67
CA LYS A 302 5.76 -19.35 6.01
C LYS A 302 4.72 -19.68 7.10
N MET A 303 3.47 -19.24 6.94
CA MET A 303 2.37 -19.44 7.90
C MET A 303 1.28 -20.36 7.37
N SER A 304 1.41 -20.84 6.13
CA SER A 304 0.39 -21.65 5.46
C SER A 304 0.05 -22.91 6.24
N ALA A 305 1.05 -23.67 6.70
CA ALA A 305 0.84 -24.88 7.49
C ALA A 305 0.06 -24.61 8.79
N LEU A 306 0.42 -23.55 9.53
CA LEU A 306 -0.29 -23.16 10.75
C LEU A 306 -1.73 -22.72 10.47
N PHE A 307 -1.96 -22.04 9.34
CA PHE A 307 -3.30 -21.64 8.91
C PHE A 307 -4.17 -22.86 8.58
N TYR A 308 -3.64 -23.83 7.83
CA TYR A 308 -4.35 -25.08 7.53
C TYR A 308 -4.61 -25.91 8.78
N PHE A 309 -3.65 -25.98 9.71
CA PHE A 309 -3.86 -26.59 11.02
C PHE A 309 -5.02 -25.94 11.76
N TYR A 310 -5.04 -24.60 11.87
CA TYR A 310 -6.13 -23.88 12.51
C TYR A 310 -7.48 -24.19 11.88
N LEU A 311 -7.57 -24.20 10.55
CA LEU A 311 -8.81 -24.48 9.83
C LEU A 311 -9.30 -25.92 10.07
N LEU A 312 -8.44 -26.91 9.87
CA LEU A 312 -8.78 -28.32 10.07
C LEU A 312 -9.14 -28.60 11.53
N TYR A 313 -8.37 -28.04 12.47
CA TYR A 313 -8.62 -28.19 13.90
C TYR A 313 -9.96 -27.57 14.31
N SER A 314 -10.34 -26.43 13.72
CA SER A 314 -11.66 -25.81 13.92
C SER A 314 -12.80 -26.76 13.51
N ILE A 315 -12.66 -27.41 12.36
CA ILE A 315 -13.65 -28.40 11.87
C ILE A 315 -13.69 -29.61 12.81
N THR A 316 -12.53 -30.12 13.23
CA THR A 316 -12.46 -31.25 14.17
C THR A 316 -13.16 -30.92 15.48
N LEU A 317 -12.96 -29.73 16.03
CA LEU A 317 -13.67 -29.28 17.24
C LEU A 317 -15.19 -29.24 17.02
N CYS A 318 -15.65 -28.71 15.88
CA CYS A 318 -17.07 -28.72 15.53
C CYS A 318 -17.62 -30.15 15.45
N PHE A 319 -16.88 -31.08 14.83
CA PHE A 319 -17.27 -32.48 14.73
C PHE A 319 -17.34 -33.17 16.09
N VAL A 320 -16.34 -32.94 16.95
CA VAL A 320 -16.34 -33.44 18.34
C VAL A 320 -17.60 -32.96 19.05
N ARG A 321 -17.96 -31.68 18.92
CA ARG A 321 -19.18 -31.15 19.53
C ARG A 321 -20.46 -31.84 19.03
N ILE A 322 -20.59 -32.07 17.71
CA ILE A 322 -21.73 -32.79 17.12
C ILE A 322 -21.90 -34.18 17.73
N VAL A 323 -20.79 -34.92 17.82
CA VAL A 323 -20.79 -36.28 18.35
C VAL A 323 -21.17 -36.31 19.84
N LEU A 324 -20.75 -35.30 20.60
CA LEU A 324 -21.03 -35.21 22.03
C LEU A 324 -22.50 -34.84 22.34
N GLU A 325 -23.15 -34.01 21.52
CA GLU A 325 -24.49 -33.49 21.85
C GLU A 325 -25.64 -34.38 21.39
N ASN A 326 -25.44 -35.27 20.41
CA ASN A 326 -26.50 -36.09 19.77
C ASN A 326 -27.78 -35.28 19.39
N SER A 327 -27.69 -33.95 19.30
CA SER A 327 -28.77 -33.04 18.95
C SER A 327 -28.19 -31.79 18.29
N LEU A 328 -28.92 -31.24 17.31
CA LEU A 328 -28.49 -30.05 16.57
C LEU A 328 -29.21 -28.82 17.14
N ASN A 329 -28.58 -28.12 18.10
CA ASN A 329 -29.08 -26.83 18.57
C ASN A 329 -28.97 -25.78 17.44
N THR A 330 -29.96 -24.90 17.30
CA THR A 330 -30.01 -23.83 16.27
C THR A 330 -28.82 -22.87 16.37
N ARG A 331 -28.33 -22.58 17.58
CA ARG A 331 -27.12 -21.75 17.80
C ARG A 331 -25.85 -22.40 17.24
N PHE A 332 -25.73 -23.72 17.43
CA PHE A 332 -24.62 -24.53 16.93
C PHE A 332 -24.61 -24.63 15.39
N ASN A 333 -25.79 -24.74 14.76
CA ASN A 333 -25.92 -24.78 13.30
C ASN A 333 -25.36 -23.52 12.63
N LEU A 334 -25.56 -22.33 13.20
CA LEU A 334 -25.03 -21.07 12.64
C LEU A 334 -23.51 -21.00 12.71
N LEU A 335 -22.89 -21.54 13.76
CA LEU A 335 -21.43 -21.61 13.92
C LEU A 335 -20.80 -22.55 12.88
N VAL A 336 -21.37 -23.75 12.74
CA VAL A 336 -20.92 -24.73 11.73
C VAL A 336 -21.11 -24.15 10.33
N VAL A 337 -22.27 -23.55 10.05
CA VAL A 337 -22.51 -22.86 8.77
C VAL A 337 -21.49 -21.75 8.55
N PHE A 338 -21.13 -20.94 9.56
CA PHE A 338 -20.11 -19.90 9.41
C PHE A 338 -18.75 -20.47 9.02
N PHE A 339 -18.22 -21.46 9.76
CA PHE A 339 -16.92 -22.06 9.44
C PHE A 339 -16.93 -22.82 8.11
N VAL A 340 -18.03 -23.53 7.78
CA VAL A 340 -18.20 -24.22 6.50
C VAL A 340 -18.30 -23.23 5.35
N VAL A 341 -19.05 -22.14 5.47
CA VAL A 341 -19.15 -21.10 4.44
C VAL A 341 -17.81 -20.40 4.22
N VAL A 342 -17.07 -20.09 5.29
CA VAL A 342 -15.71 -19.54 5.19
C VAL A 342 -14.79 -20.51 4.45
N LEU A 343 -14.89 -21.81 4.74
CA LEU A 343 -14.11 -22.86 4.09
C LEU A 343 -14.49 -23.08 2.62
N LEU A 344 -15.79 -23.10 2.29
CA LEU A 344 -16.29 -23.20 0.92
C LEU A 344 -15.93 -21.97 0.10
N PHE A 345 -16.02 -20.76 0.67
CA PHE A 345 -15.53 -19.54 0.04
C PHE A 345 -14.02 -19.62 -0.24
N ARG A 346 -13.24 -20.20 0.67
CA ARG A 346 -11.81 -20.43 0.49
C ARG A 346 -11.51 -21.43 -0.63
N VAL A 347 -12.21 -22.56 -0.66
CA VAL A 347 -12.10 -23.57 -1.74
C VAL A 347 -12.43 -22.92 -3.08
N TYR A 348 -13.52 -22.17 -3.16
CA TYR A 348 -13.93 -21.44 -4.36
C TYR A 348 -12.86 -20.45 -4.84
N VAL A 349 -12.32 -19.62 -3.95
CA VAL A 349 -11.27 -18.64 -4.31
C VAL A 349 -9.99 -19.34 -4.77
N ASN A 350 -9.58 -20.42 -4.10
CA ASN A 350 -8.40 -21.20 -4.47
C ASN A 350 -8.58 -21.89 -5.83
N LEU A 351 -9.74 -22.50 -6.09
CA LEU A 351 -10.08 -23.10 -7.39
C LEU A 351 -10.06 -22.06 -8.51
N ARG A 352 -10.65 -20.88 -8.29
CA ARG A 352 -10.62 -19.78 -9.26
C ARG A 352 -9.19 -19.32 -9.56
N PHE A 353 -8.33 -19.30 -8.55
CA PHE A 353 -6.92 -18.91 -8.70
C PHE A 353 -6.11 -19.97 -9.46
N LEU A 354 -6.37 -21.25 -9.22
CA LEU A 354 -5.77 -22.37 -9.98
C LEU A 354 -6.16 -22.31 -11.45
N VAL A 355 -7.47 -22.19 -11.75
CA VAL A 355 -7.99 -22.05 -13.12
C VAL A 355 -7.41 -20.82 -13.83
N TYR A 356 -7.27 -19.70 -13.12
CA TYR A 356 -6.65 -18.50 -13.68
C TYR A 356 -5.14 -18.70 -13.98
N ARG A 357 -4.43 -19.46 -13.14
CA ARG A 357 -3.00 -19.74 -13.31
C ARG A 357 -2.71 -20.77 -14.40
N GLU A 358 -3.62 -21.69 -14.67
CA GLU A 358 -3.57 -22.60 -15.81
C GLU A 358 -3.81 -21.84 -17.12
N ARG A 359 -4.87 -21.03 -17.20
CA ARG A 359 -5.13 -20.17 -18.38
C ARG A 359 -4.00 -19.22 -18.75
N LYS A 360 -3.16 -18.84 -17.78
CA LYS A 360 -2.00 -17.97 -17.99
C LYS A 360 -0.69 -18.70 -18.30
N ARG A 361 -0.67 -20.03 -18.17
CA ARG A 361 0.42 -20.90 -18.63
C ARG A 361 0.19 -21.35 -20.07
N ASP A 362 -1.07 -21.39 -20.50
CA ASP A 362 -1.48 -21.76 -21.86
C ASP A 362 -1.56 -20.57 -22.84
N GLN A 363 -1.25 -19.35 -22.36
CA GLN A 363 -1.11 -18.10 -23.14
C GLN A 363 0.32 -17.60 -23.03
#